data_AF-A0AAN7MA90-F1
#
_entry.id   AF-A0AAN7MA90-F1
#
_cell.length_a   1.000
_cell.length_b   1.000
_cell.length_c   1.000
_cell.angle_alpha   90.00
_cell.angle_beta   90.00
_cell.angle_gamma   90.00
#
_symmetry.space_group_name_H-M   'P 1'
#
loop_
_entity.id
_entity.type
_entity.pdbx_description
1 polymer ?
#
loop_
_entity_poly.entity_id
_entity_poly.type
_entity_poly.pdbx_seq_one_letter_code
_entity_poly.pdbx_strand_id
1 'polypeptide(L)'
;MALSVDKAAGGREYKVKDMSQADFGRLEIDLAEVEMPGLMACRAEFGPSQPFKGARITGSLHMTIQTAVLIETLTALGAEVRWCSCNIFSTQDHAAAAIARDSASVFAWKGAPWTGAPAAGRTSSWTMVVTRLS
;
A
#
# COMPACT_ATOMS: atom_id res chain seq x y z
N MET A 1 -11.52 -19.73 -8.64
CA MET A 1 -11.81 -19.18 -7.29
C MET A 1 -12.38 -17.78 -7.46
N ALA A 2 -13.57 -17.52 -6.91
CA ALA A 2 -14.12 -16.17 -6.92
C ALA A 2 -13.17 -15.23 -6.16
N LEU A 3 -12.70 -14.19 -6.82
CA LEU A 3 -11.85 -13.18 -6.21
C LEU A 3 -12.75 -12.19 -5.46
N SER A 4 -13.24 -12.63 -4.30
CA SER A 4 -13.93 -11.78 -3.34
C SER A 4 -12.93 -10.83 -2.68
N VAL A 5 -13.29 -9.55 -2.64
CA VAL A 5 -12.51 -8.51 -1.98
C VAL A 5 -13.01 -8.38 -0.56
N ASP A 6 -12.08 -8.35 0.37
CA ASP A 6 -12.36 -8.21 1.79
C ASP A 6 -12.38 -6.72 2.15
N LYS A 7 -13.10 -6.33 3.20
CA LYS A 7 -13.19 -4.94 3.65
C LYS A 7 -12.66 -4.79 5.06
N ALA A 8 -11.80 -3.80 5.27
CA ALA A 8 -11.31 -3.43 6.59
C ALA A 8 -12.41 -2.71 7.39
N ALA A 9 -12.22 -2.56 8.70
CA ALA A 9 -13.16 -1.86 9.57
C ALA A 9 -13.47 -0.42 9.10
N GLY A 10 -12.51 0.23 8.41
CA GLY A 10 -12.69 1.55 7.78
C GLY A 10 -13.32 1.53 6.38
N GLY A 11 -13.91 0.41 5.94
CA GLY A 11 -14.54 0.26 4.62
C GLY A 11 -13.57 0.12 3.44
N ARG A 12 -12.26 0.26 3.68
CA ARG A 12 -11.20 0.08 2.67
C ARG A 12 -11.15 -1.36 2.18
N GLU A 13 -11.05 -1.52 0.87
CA GLU A 13 -10.98 -2.81 0.22
C GLU A 13 -9.56 -3.37 0.22
N TYR A 14 -9.39 -4.65 0.50
CA TYR A 14 -8.10 -5.31 0.41
C TYR A 14 -8.22 -6.77 -0.02
N LYS A 15 -7.10 -7.32 -0.49
CA LYS A 15 -6.90 -8.76 -0.66
C LYS A 15 -5.44 -9.11 -0.39
N VAL A 16 -5.23 -9.76 0.75
CA VAL A 16 -3.91 -10.26 1.18
C VAL A 16 -4.02 -11.72 1.59
N LYS A 17 -2.89 -12.39 1.80
CA LYS A 17 -2.87 -13.82 2.16
C LYS A 17 -3.47 -14.08 3.53
N ASP A 18 -3.06 -13.29 4.51
CA ASP A 18 -3.33 -13.54 5.92
C ASP A 18 -3.23 -12.23 6.71
N MET A 19 -4.35 -11.76 7.27
CA MET A 19 -4.42 -10.52 8.05
C MET A 19 -3.85 -10.67 9.46
N SER A 20 -3.67 -11.89 9.97
CA SER A 20 -3.11 -12.11 11.32
C SER A 20 -1.64 -11.68 11.43
N GLN A 21 -0.95 -11.54 10.29
CA GLN A 21 0.44 -11.11 10.22
C GLN A 21 0.62 -9.58 10.31
N ALA A 22 -0.47 -8.82 10.45
CA ALA A 22 -0.41 -7.36 10.49
C ALA A 22 0.40 -6.83 11.68
N ASP A 23 0.34 -7.48 12.85
CA ASP A 23 1.12 -7.07 14.03
C ASP A 23 2.62 -7.28 13.81
N PHE A 24 2.99 -8.42 13.22
CA PHE A 24 4.38 -8.70 12.86
C PHE A 24 4.88 -7.71 11.80
N GLY A 25 4.06 -7.42 10.78
CA GLY A 25 4.39 -6.43 9.77
C GLY A 25 4.58 -5.02 10.32
N ARG A 26 3.78 -4.61 11.31
CA ARG A 26 3.95 -3.31 11.98
C ARG A 26 5.30 -3.23 12.70
N LEU A 27 5.70 -4.28 13.44
CA LEU A 27 7.00 -4.30 14.12
C LEU A 27 8.18 -4.13 13.15
N GLU A 28 8.13 -4.77 11.98
CA GLU A 28 9.18 -4.63 10.97
C GLU A 28 9.13 -3.27 10.25
N ILE A 29 7.94 -2.69 10.05
CA ILE A 29 7.78 -1.34 9.52
C ILE A 29 8.42 -0.33 10.48
N ASP A 30 8.15 -0.43 11.78
CA ASP A 30 8.70 0.47 12.80
C ASP A 30 10.24 0.42 12.81
N LEU A 31 10.81 -0.77 12.63
CA LEU A 31 12.26 -0.93 12.47
C LEU A 31 12.77 -0.29 11.18
N ALA A 32 12.05 -0.46 10.07
CA ALA A 32 12.43 0.10 8.78
C ALA A 32 12.32 1.64 8.72
N GLU A 33 11.43 2.26 9.50
CA GLU A 33 11.35 3.72 9.59
C GLU A 33 12.66 4.34 10.08
N VAL A 34 13.33 3.68 11.03
CA VAL A 34 14.63 4.12 11.56
C VAL A 34 15.72 4.08 10.49
N GLU A 35 15.70 3.05 9.64
CA GLU A 35 16.64 2.87 8.53
C GLU A 35 16.28 3.69 7.27
N MET A 36 15.16 4.43 7.29
CA MET A 36 14.67 5.24 6.17
C MET A 36 14.51 6.73 6.54
N PRO A 37 15.58 7.41 6.98
CA PRO A 37 15.50 8.78 7.49
C PRO A 37 15.01 9.78 6.44
N GLY A 38 15.26 9.54 5.16
CA GLY A 38 14.78 10.41 4.08
C GLY A 38 13.25 10.47 3.98
N LEU A 39 12.56 9.34 4.17
CA LEU A 39 11.09 9.33 4.16
C LEU A 39 10.53 9.97 5.44
N MET A 40 11.16 9.72 6.58
CA MET A 40 10.73 10.32 7.85
C MET A 40 10.93 11.85 7.86
N ALA A 41 12.00 12.35 7.26
CA ALA A 41 12.20 13.78 7.03
C ALA A 41 11.09 14.38 6.16
N CYS A 42 10.73 13.73 5.05
CA CYS A 42 9.61 14.16 4.20
C CYS A 42 8.28 14.21 4.97
N ARG A 43 8.01 13.22 5.85
CA ARG A 43 6.82 13.24 6.71
C ARG A 43 6.82 14.43 7.65
N ALA A 44 7.96 14.75 8.26
CA ALA A 44 8.07 15.89 9.17
C ALA A 44 7.94 17.24 8.45
N GLU A 45 8.56 17.38 7.28
CA GLU A 45 8.57 18.62 6.50
C GLU A 45 7.23 18.91 5.83
N PHE A 46 6.63 17.91 5.17
CA PHE A 46 5.43 18.08 4.36
C PHE A 46 4.14 17.57 5.02
N GLY A 47 4.24 16.89 6.16
CA GLY A 47 3.07 16.44 6.93
C GLY A 47 2.12 17.58 7.28
N PRO A 48 2.58 18.75 7.80
CA PRO A 48 1.67 19.85 8.14
C PRO A 48 0.98 20.48 6.92
N SER A 49 1.67 20.54 5.77
CA SER A 49 1.14 21.17 4.55
C SER A 49 0.20 20.26 3.76
N GLN A 50 0.20 18.95 4.05
CA GLN A 50 -0.66 17.94 3.42
C GLN A 50 -0.72 18.10 1.88
N PRO A 51 0.43 18.06 1.17
CA PRO A 51 0.50 18.39 -0.26
C PRO A 51 -0.30 17.42 -1.14
N PHE A 52 -0.57 16.21 -0.65
CA PHE A 52 -1.35 15.21 -1.38
C PHE A 52 -2.79 15.10 -0.92
N LYS A 53 -3.29 16.06 -0.14
CA LYS A 53 -4.70 16.07 0.29
C LYS A 53 -5.64 16.03 -0.91
N GLY A 54 -6.45 14.98 -0.97
CA GLY A 54 -7.41 14.76 -2.07
C GLY A 54 -6.81 14.09 -3.31
N ALA A 55 -5.49 13.84 -3.33
CA ALA A 55 -4.86 13.04 -4.37
C ALA A 55 -5.19 11.55 -4.17
N ARG A 56 -5.48 10.87 -5.28
CA ARG A 56 -5.71 9.43 -5.32
C ARG A 56 -4.57 8.76 -6.04
N ILE A 57 -3.78 7.99 -5.31
CA ILE A 57 -2.53 7.40 -5.81
C ILE A 57 -2.70 5.89 -5.91
N THR A 58 -2.50 5.36 -7.11
CA THR A 58 -2.40 3.92 -7.35
C THR A 58 -0.95 3.53 -7.64
N GLY A 59 -0.38 2.65 -6.83
CA GLY A 59 0.98 2.14 -7.03
C GLY A 59 1.02 0.67 -7.42
N SER A 60 2.00 0.33 -8.27
CA SER A 60 2.32 -1.05 -8.66
C SER A 60 3.83 -1.27 -8.50
N LEU A 61 4.29 -1.42 -7.26
CA LEU A 61 5.68 -1.76 -6.93
C LEU A 61 5.71 -3.02 -6.06
N HIS A 62 6.89 -3.59 -5.86
CA HIS A 62 7.10 -4.70 -4.93
C HIS A 62 6.52 -4.37 -3.56
N MET A 63 5.63 -5.22 -3.05
CA MET A 63 4.96 -5.00 -1.76
C MET A 63 5.85 -5.54 -0.64
N THR A 64 6.84 -4.76 -0.24
CA THR A 64 7.81 -5.06 0.83
C THR A 64 7.65 -4.09 2.01
N ILE A 65 8.38 -4.34 3.09
CA ILE A 65 8.46 -3.44 4.25
C ILE A 65 8.91 -2.03 3.87
N GLN A 66 9.89 -1.87 2.97
CA GLN A 66 10.33 -0.54 2.54
C GLN A 66 9.23 0.21 1.77
N THR A 67 8.48 -0.52 0.93
CA THR A 67 7.33 0.06 0.23
C THR A 67 6.19 0.39 1.19
N ALA A 68 6.03 -0.36 2.28
CA ALA A 68 5.07 -0.04 3.33
C ALA A 68 5.36 1.34 3.95
N VAL A 69 6.62 1.63 4.29
CA VAL A 69 7.05 2.96 4.78
C VAL A 69 6.78 4.06 3.74
N LEU A 70 6.99 3.78 2.45
CA LEU A 70 6.66 4.72 1.37
C LEU A 70 5.14 4.99 1.30
N ILE A 71 4.30 3.95 1.33
CA ILE A 71 2.84 4.09 1.30
C ILE A 71 2.37 4.91 2.50
N GLU A 72 2.87 4.62 3.69
CA GLU A 72 2.52 5.38 4.89
C GLU A 72 2.97 6.84 4.83
N THR A 73 4.08 7.11 4.16
CA THR A 73 4.53 8.48 3.89
C THR A 73 3.54 9.21 2.99
N LEU A 74 3.09 8.58 1.90
CA LEU A 74 2.08 9.18 1.01
C LEU A 74 0.76 9.46 1.73
N THR A 75 0.30 8.53 2.57
CA THR A 75 -0.90 8.73 3.38
C THR A 75 -0.71 9.80 4.44
N ALA A 76 0.46 9.87 5.07
CA ALA A 76 0.80 10.92 6.04
C ALA A 76 0.84 12.31 5.39
N LEU A 77 1.15 12.40 4.10
CA LEU A 77 1.09 13.64 3.31
C LEU A 77 -0.32 13.93 2.73
N GLY A 78 -1.33 13.08 3.02
CA GLY A 78 -2.75 13.32 2.72
C GLY A 78 -3.33 12.54 1.54
N ALA A 79 -2.56 11.63 0.94
CA ALA A 79 -3.02 10.85 -0.21
C ALA A 79 -3.97 9.70 0.18
N GLU A 80 -4.95 9.42 -0.67
CA GLU A 80 -5.70 8.16 -0.66
C GLU A 80 -4.98 7.14 -1.55
N VAL A 81 -4.47 6.07 -0.95
CA VAL A 81 -3.58 5.11 -1.64
C VAL A 81 -4.25 3.76 -1.88
N ARG A 82 -4.06 3.22 -3.09
CA ARG A 82 -4.33 1.82 -3.44
C ARG A 82 -3.08 1.19 -4.04
N TRP A 83 -2.79 -0.04 -3.69
CA TRP A 83 -1.54 -0.69 -4.05
C TRP A 83 -1.74 -2.11 -4.56
N CYS A 84 -0.94 -2.49 -5.56
CA CYS A 84 -0.76 -3.87 -5.98
C CYS A 84 0.73 -4.18 -6.15
N SER A 85 1.09 -5.47 -6.14
CA SER A 85 2.48 -5.86 -6.41
C SER A 85 2.73 -6.07 -7.90
N CYS A 86 3.84 -5.53 -8.41
CA CYS A 86 4.28 -5.74 -9.79
C CYS A 86 4.94 -7.12 -10.02
N ASN A 87 5.18 -7.90 -8.97
CA ASN A 87 5.73 -9.25 -9.09
C ASN A 87 5.09 -10.23 -8.10
N ILE A 88 4.78 -11.43 -8.61
CA ILE A 88 4.01 -12.45 -7.89
C ILE A 88 4.76 -13.06 -6.69
N PHE A 89 6.10 -12.95 -6.65
CA PHE A 89 6.92 -13.51 -5.58
C PHE A 89 7.52 -12.48 -4.63
N SER A 90 7.44 -11.19 -4.96
CA SER A 90 8.08 -10.12 -4.18
C SER A 90 7.23 -9.63 -3.01
N THR A 91 5.99 -10.09 -2.90
CA THR A 91 5.12 -9.64 -1.80
C THR A 91 5.60 -10.28 -0.50
N GLN A 92 5.89 -9.44 0.47
CA GLN A 92 6.02 -9.81 1.88
C GLN A 92 4.61 -9.73 2.49
N ASP A 93 4.03 -10.90 2.80
CA ASP A 93 2.62 -11.01 3.20
C ASP A 93 2.31 -10.24 4.49
N HIS A 94 3.25 -10.18 5.44
CA HIS A 94 3.13 -9.40 6.68
C HIS A 94 3.12 -7.89 6.42
N ALA A 95 3.96 -7.40 5.49
CA ALA A 95 3.96 -5.98 5.09
C ALA A 95 2.64 -5.61 4.40
N ALA A 96 2.14 -6.49 3.53
CA ALA A 96 0.84 -6.32 2.88
C ALA A 96 -0.31 -6.29 3.90
N ALA A 97 -0.29 -7.17 4.90
CA ALA A 97 -1.31 -7.23 5.96
C ALA A 97 -1.31 -5.97 6.84
N ALA A 98 -0.14 -5.49 7.25
CA ALA A 98 -0.01 -4.27 8.05
C ALA A 98 -0.59 -3.05 7.32
N ILE A 99 -0.22 -2.87 6.05
CA ILE A 99 -0.73 -1.75 5.25
C ILE A 99 -2.22 -1.90 4.94
N ALA A 100 -2.71 -3.10 4.65
CA ALA A 100 -4.14 -3.35 4.42
C ALA A 100 -5.00 -3.01 5.65
N ARG A 101 -4.47 -3.27 6.85
CA ARG A 101 -5.15 -2.96 8.12
C ARG A 101 -5.17 -1.46 8.37
N ASP A 102 -4.01 -0.81 8.32
CA ASP A 102 -3.81 0.50 8.93
C ASP A 102 -3.85 1.65 7.92
N SER A 103 -3.33 1.45 6.70
CA SER A 103 -2.84 2.58 5.91
C SER A 103 -3.48 2.69 4.52
N ALA A 104 -3.58 1.62 3.74
CA ALA A 104 -4.04 1.69 2.35
C ALA A 104 -4.80 0.45 1.87
N SER A 105 -5.47 0.55 0.71
CA SER A 105 -6.09 -0.62 0.06
C SER A 105 -5.02 -1.45 -0.64
N VAL A 106 -4.76 -2.68 -0.21
CA VAL A 106 -3.68 -3.54 -0.78
C VAL A 106 -4.26 -4.78 -1.42
N PHE A 107 -3.84 -5.05 -2.65
CA PHE A 107 -4.20 -6.25 -3.41
C PHE A 107 -2.92 -6.99 -3.83
N ALA A 108 -2.30 -7.67 -2.86
CA ALA A 108 -1.03 -8.35 -3.05
C ALA A 108 -0.88 -9.52 -2.08
N TRP A 109 -0.44 -10.67 -2.60
CA TRP A 109 0.00 -11.81 -1.81
C TRP A 109 1.06 -12.61 -2.57
N LYS A 110 1.94 -13.29 -1.84
CA LYS A 110 2.98 -14.11 -2.45
C LYS A 110 2.37 -15.33 -3.15
N GLY A 111 2.77 -15.57 -4.40
CA GLY A 111 2.29 -16.66 -5.24
C GLY A 111 0.94 -16.37 -5.94
N ALA A 112 0.56 -15.10 -6.07
CA ALA A 112 -0.65 -14.73 -6.79
C ALA A 112 -0.56 -15.15 -8.28
N PRO A 113 -1.56 -15.88 -8.84
CA PRO A 113 -1.58 -16.20 -10.26
C PRO A 113 -1.81 -14.93 -11.09
N TRP A 114 -1.20 -14.83 -12.27
CA TRP A 114 -1.35 -13.69 -13.19
C TRP A 114 -2.81 -13.48 -13.63
N THR A 115 -3.60 -14.55 -13.73
CA THR A 115 -5.06 -14.53 -13.98
C THR A 115 -5.88 -14.14 -12.75
N GLY A 116 -5.27 -14.14 -11.56
CA GLY A 116 -5.78 -13.59 -10.31
C GLY A 116 -5.55 -12.09 -10.16
N ALA A 117 -5.27 -11.38 -11.27
CA ALA A 117 -5.11 -9.94 -11.35
C ALA A 117 -6.39 -9.13 -11.68
N PRO A 118 -7.56 -9.33 -11.02
CA PRO A 118 -8.49 -8.21 -10.87
C PRO A 118 -7.82 -7.05 -10.14
N ALA A 119 -6.66 -7.24 -9.49
CA ALA A 119 -5.86 -6.15 -8.94
C ALA A 119 -5.54 -5.10 -10.01
N ALA A 120 -5.14 -5.48 -11.24
CA ALA A 120 -4.88 -4.50 -12.31
C ALA A 120 -6.17 -3.84 -12.86
N GLY A 121 -7.25 -4.62 -13.03
CA GLY A 121 -8.55 -4.14 -13.53
C GLY A 121 -9.41 -3.37 -12.50
N ARG A 122 -9.15 -3.57 -11.20
CA ARG A 122 -9.82 -2.85 -10.09
C ARG A 122 -8.97 -1.72 -9.55
N THR A 123 -7.64 -1.77 -9.66
CA THR A 123 -6.84 -0.53 -9.54
C THR A 123 -7.12 0.38 -10.72
N SER A 124 -7.34 -0.13 -11.95
CA SER A 124 -7.63 0.68 -13.14
C SER A 124 -8.95 1.45 -13.14
N SER A 125 -9.85 1.29 -12.15
CA SER A 125 -10.92 2.29 -11.96
C SER A 125 -10.36 3.64 -11.50
N TRP A 126 -9.10 3.63 -11.06
CA TRP A 126 -8.21 4.76 -10.79
C TRP A 126 -6.96 4.54 -11.64
N THR A 127 -6.97 4.94 -12.90
CA THR A 127 -5.80 4.83 -13.79
C THR A 127 -4.55 5.32 -13.06
N MET A 128 -3.46 4.54 -13.11
CA MET A 128 -2.13 5.00 -12.69
C MET A 128 -1.72 6.10 -13.67
N VAL A 129 -2.05 7.34 -13.30
CA VAL A 129 -1.57 8.52 -13.99
C VAL A 129 -0.71 9.29 -13.00
N VAL A 130 0.61 9.18 -13.15
CA VAL A 130 1.47 10.34 -12.86
C VAL A 130 1.21 11.35 -13.98
N THR A 131 0.00 11.91 -14.05
CA THR A 131 -0.23 13.13 -14.83
C THR A 131 0.21 14.25 -13.93
N ARG A 132 1.40 14.75 -14.23
CA ARG A 132 1.76 16.16 -14.16
C ARG A 132 0.48 17.02 -14.08
N LEU A 133 0.20 17.58 -12.92
CA LEU A 133 -0.73 18.70 -12.82
C LEU A 133 -0.03 19.88 -13.50
N SER A 134 -0.42 20.15 -14.74
CA SER A 134 -0.28 21.44 -15.42
C SER A 134 -1.65 21.86 -15.91
#